data_AF-A0A3D2NMC1-F1
#
_entry.id   AF-A0A3D2NMC1-F1
#
_cell.length_a   1.000
_cell.length_b   1.000
_cell.length_c   1.000
_cell.angle_alpha   90.00
_cell.angle_beta   90.00
_cell.angle_gamma   90.00
#
_symmetry.space_group_name_H-M   'P 1'
#
loop_
_entity.id
_entity.type
_entity.pdbx_description
1 polymer ?
#
loop_
_entity_poly.entity_id
_entity_poly.type
_entity_poly.pdbx_seq_one_letter_code
_entity_poly.pdbx_strand_id
1 'polypeptide(L)'
;AHEIKNPLGGIRGAAQLLEQELEKPELHEYTQVIIQEADRLRALMENLLTPQGHVQHSALNIHEVLERVRSVMLAEMPKGLIIQRDYDTSLPDLIGDKERLIQVM
;
A
#
# COMPACT_ATOMS: atom_id res chain seq x y z
N ALA A 1 11.07 0.90 15.52
CA ALA A 1 9.77 0.39 16.01
C ALA A 1 9.67 -1.13 15.85
N HIS A 2 10.46 -1.89 16.61
CA HIS A 2 10.36 -3.36 16.67
C HIS A 2 9.37 -3.85 17.74
N GLU A 3 9.13 -3.03 18.76
CA GLU A 3 8.33 -3.38 19.93
C GLU A 3 6.84 -3.59 19.64
N ILE A 4 6.33 -3.05 18.53
CA ILE A 4 4.91 -3.19 18.15
C ILE A 4 4.69 -4.23 17.03
N LYS A 5 5.73 -4.56 16.25
CA LYS A 5 5.67 -5.68 15.30
C LYS A 5 5.55 -7.04 16.02
N ASN A 6 6.17 -7.16 17.20
CA ASN A 6 6.11 -8.36 18.04
C ASN A 6 4.70 -8.71 18.56
N PRO A 7 3.92 -7.79 19.16
CA PRO A 7 2.56 -8.11 19.62
C PRO A 7 1.61 -8.45 18.47
N LEU A 8 1.69 -7.75 17.32
CA LEU A 8 0.86 -8.09 16.15
C LEU A 8 1.22 -9.45 15.55
N GLY A 9 2.52 -9.76 15.46
CA GLY A 9 3.00 -11.08 15.07
C GLY A 9 2.55 -12.18 16.03
N GLY A 10 2.57 -11.91 17.35
CA GLY A 10 2.10 -12.81 18.39
C GLY A 10 0.59 -13.07 18.32
N ILE A 11 -0.23 -12.03 18.17
CA ILE A 11 -1.69 -12.15 17.99
C ILE A 11 -2.01 -12.98 16.76
N ARG A 12 -1.34 -12.70 15.63
CA ARG A 12 -1.50 -13.46 14.39
C ARG A 12 -1.11 -14.92 14.57
N GLY A 13 0.04 -15.20 15.17
CA GLY A 13 0.52 -16.56 15.43
C GLY A 13 -0.42 -17.35 16.34
N ALA A 14 -0.92 -16.72 17.41
CA ALA A 14 -1.89 -17.34 18.31
C ALA A 14 -3.21 -17.65 17.60
N ALA A 15 -3.70 -16.75 16.75
CA ALA A 15 -4.92 -16.97 15.95
C ALA A 15 -4.74 -18.11 14.92
N GLN A 16 -3.56 -18.22 14.31
CA GLN A 16 -3.23 -19.32 13.39
C GLN A 16 -3.15 -20.68 14.09
N LEU A 17 -2.57 -20.73 15.30
CA LEU A 17 -2.55 -21.96 16.09
C LEU A 17 -3.95 -22.35 16.55
N LEU A 18 -4.74 -21.36 17.02
CA LEU A 18 -6.12 -21.60 17.41
C LEU A 18 -6.95 -22.13 16.24
N GLU A 19 -6.79 -21.56 15.04
CA GLU A 19 -7.48 -22.03 13.83
C GLU A 19 -7.20 -23.50 13.53
N GLN A 20 -5.97 -23.97 13.74
CA GLN A 20 -5.60 -25.38 13.53
C GLN A 20 -6.23 -26.33 14.56
N GLU A 21 -6.56 -25.83 15.74
CA GLU A 21 -7.19 -26.60 16.83
C GLU A 21 -8.73 -26.56 16.78
N LEU A 22 -9.32 -25.70 15.94
CA LEU A 22 -10.77 -25.58 15.83
C LEU A 22 -11.36 -26.74 15.02
N GLU A 23 -12.20 -27.55 15.66
CA GLU A 23 -12.92 -28.64 14.98
C GLU A 23 -14.15 -28.14 14.19
N LYS A 24 -14.68 -26.96 14.57
CA LYS A 24 -15.90 -26.39 13.97
C LYS A 24 -15.55 -25.40 12.86
N PRO A 25 -15.95 -25.65 11.60
CA PRO A 25 -15.69 -24.74 10.48
C PRO A 25 -16.22 -23.32 10.71
N GLU A 26 -17.35 -23.17 11.38
CA GLU A 26 -17.97 -21.87 11.69
C GLU A 26 -17.07 -20.98 12.59
N LEU A 27 -16.22 -21.59 13.42
CA LEU A 27 -15.31 -20.84 14.29
C LEU A 27 -14.08 -20.31 13.55
N HIS A 28 -13.78 -20.84 12.36
CA HIS A 28 -12.65 -20.38 11.55
C HIS A 28 -12.86 -18.95 11.03
N GLU A 29 -14.11 -18.52 10.84
CA GLU A 29 -14.41 -17.15 10.45
C GLU A 29 -13.87 -16.15 11.50
N TYR A 30 -13.98 -16.47 12.79
CA TYR A 30 -13.47 -15.62 13.85
C TYR A 30 -11.94 -15.55 13.87
N THR A 31 -11.23 -16.67 13.66
CA THR A 31 -9.77 -16.68 13.59
C THR A 31 -9.27 -15.93 12.37
N GLN A 32 -9.95 -16.05 11.23
CA GLN A 32 -9.65 -15.28 10.02
C GLN A 32 -9.84 -13.78 10.22
N VAL A 33 -10.91 -13.34 10.89
CA VAL A 33 -11.10 -11.91 11.22
C VAL A 33 -9.95 -11.39 12.09
N ILE A 34 -9.51 -12.15 13.10
CA ILE A 34 -8.39 -11.75 13.97
C ILE A 34 -7.08 -11.64 13.19
N ILE A 35 -6.80 -12.60 12.31
CA ILE A 35 -5.61 -12.59 11.45
C ILE A 35 -5.61 -11.36 10.52
N GLN A 36 -6.75 -11.09 9.88
CA GLN A 36 -6.91 -9.95 8.97
C GLN A 36 -6.74 -8.61 9.68
N GLU A 37 -7.29 -8.44 10.87
CA GLU A 37 -7.12 -7.20 11.65
C GLU A 37 -5.67 -7.02 12.13
N ALA A 38 -4.97 -8.10 12.53
CA ALA A 38 -3.56 -8.03 12.88
C ALA A 38 -2.69 -7.63 11.66
N ASP A 39 -2.99 -8.17 10.48
CA ASP A 39 -2.31 -7.82 9.23
C ASP A 39 -2.59 -6.37 8.81
N ARG A 40 -3.84 -5.91 8.94
CA ARG A 40 -4.25 -4.53 8.67
C ARG A 40 -3.55 -3.53 9.58
N LEU A 41 -3.50 -3.82 10.89
CA LEU A 41 -2.77 -2.98 11.85
C LEU A 41 -1.29 -2.92 11.52
N ARG A 42 -0.67 -4.04 11.12
CA ARG A 42 0.73 -4.06 10.70
C ARG A 42 0.96 -3.14 9.49
N ALA A 43 0.10 -3.21 8.47
CA ALA A 43 0.19 -2.36 7.29
C ALA A 43 0.00 -0.86 7.62
N LEU A 44 -0.98 -0.52 8.46
CA LEU A 44 -1.19 0.86 8.93
C LEU A 44 0.04 1.37 9.68
N MET A 45 0.62 0.55 10.53
CA MET A 45 1.83 0.89 11.26
C MET A 45 3.04 1.05 10.38
N GLU A 46 3.22 0.19 9.38
CA GLU A 46 4.28 0.34 8.39
C GLU A 46 4.12 1.66 7.64
N ASN A 47 2.91 2.06 7.26
CA ASN A 47 2.68 3.37 6.64
C ASN A 47 2.98 4.56 7.57
N LEU A 48 2.70 4.45 8.87
CA LEU A 48 2.96 5.52 9.86
C LEU A 48 4.43 5.62 10.29
N LEU A 49 5.15 4.49 10.29
CA LEU A 49 6.54 4.36 10.75
C LEU A 49 7.55 4.39 9.62
N THR A 50 7.11 4.24 8.37
CA THR A 50 7.93 4.60 7.24
C THR A 50 8.21 6.09 7.41
N PRO A 51 9.47 6.50 7.66
CA PRO A 51 9.80 7.90 7.56
C PRO A 51 9.35 8.25 6.16
N GLN A 52 8.42 9.19 6.04
CA GLN A 52 8.15 9.84 4.80
C GLN A 52 9.52 10.30 4.33
N GLY A 53 10.16 9.52 3.44
CA GLY A 53 11.59 9.61 3.15
C GLY A 53 11.92 11.06 2.88
N HIS A 54 13.08 11.54 3.34
CA HIS A 54 13.50 12.93 3.14
C HIS A 54 13.06 13.38 1.74
N VAL A 55 12.21 14.40 1.69
CA VAL A 55 11.62 14.84 0.43
C VAL A 55 12.76 15.16 -0.52
N GLN A 56 12.94 14.35 -1.56
CA GLN A 56 14.01 14.56 -2.52
C GLN A 56 13.45 15.43 -3.65
N HIS A 57 13.48 16.73 -3.41
CA HIS A 57 13.18 17.70 -4.45
C HIS A 57 14.25 17.64 -5.54
N SER A 58 13.82 17.25 -6.73
CA SER A 58 14.65 17.25 -7.94
C SER A 58 13.83 17.78 -9.11
N ALA A 59 14.51 18.19 -10.18
CA ALA A 59 13.84 18.48 -11.44
C ALA A 59 13.19 17.21 -11.96
N LEU A 60 11.90 17.29 -12.30
CA LEU A 60 11.11 16.18 -12.80
C LEU A 60 10.19 16.63 -13.92
N ASN A 61 9.96 15.73 -14.86
CA ASN A 61 8.94 15.89 -15.88
C ASN A 61 7.62 15.28 -15.37
N ILE A 62 6.58 16.12 -15.23
CA ILE A 62 5.26 15.69 -14.72
C ILE A 62 4.62 14.60 -15.58
N HIS A 63 4.91 14.57 -16.88
CA HIS A 63 4.38 13.56 -17.78
C HIS A 63 4.91 12.16 -17.45
N GLU A 64 6.16 12.05 -17.00
CA GLU A 64 6.73 10.76 -16.59
C GLU A 64 6.06 10.21 -15.33
N VAL A 65 5.71 11.10 -14.39
CA VAL A 65 4.95 10.75 -13.18
C VAL A 65 3.59 10.21 -13.57
N LEU A 66 2.84 10.95 -14.40
CA LEU A 66 1.50 10.55 -14.84
C LEU A 66 1.49 9.25 -15.64
N GLU A 67 2.49 9.02 -16.50
CA GLU A 67 2.61 7.75 -17.22
C GLU A 67 2.95 6.58 -16.29
N ARG A 68 3.72 6.82 -15.22
CA ARG A 68 3.98 5.79 -14.22
C ARG A 68 2.71 5.42 -13.45
N VAL A 69 1.95 6.41 -12.98
CA VAL A 69 0.65 6.22 -12.30
C VAL A 69 -0.30 5.45 -13.21
N ARG A 70 -0.45 5.90 -14.46
CA ARG A 70 -1.28 5.24 -15.48
C ARG A 70 -0.88 3.78 -15.68
N SER A 71 0.43 3.48 -15.72
CA SER A 71 0.92 2.11 -15.90
C SER A 71 0.56 1.21 -14.73
N VAL A 72 0.62 1.73 -13.50
CA VAL A 72 0.21 1.01 -12.29
C VAL A 72 -1.29 0.75 -12.32
N MET A 73 -2.12 1.77 -12.58
CA MET A 73 -3.57 1.64 -12.63
C MET A 73 -4.05 0.63 -13.69
N LEU A 74 -3.43 0.62 -14.88
CA LEU A 74 -3.76 -0.35 -15.92
C LEU A 74 -3.36 -1.78 -15.56
N ALA A 75 -2.30 -1.96 -14.76
CA ALA A 75 -1.88 -3.27 -14.28
C ALA A 75 -2.83 -3.81 -13.19
N GLU A 76 -3.31 -2.93 -12.31
CA GLU A 76 -4.25 -3.29 -11.24
C GLU A 76 -5.68 -3.53 -11.75
N MET A 77 -6.08 -2.83 -12.80
CA MET A 77 -7.41 -2.92 -13.41
C MET A 77 -7.34 -3.32 -14.89
N PRO A 78 -7.05 -4.60 -15.21
CA PRO A 78 -6.80 -5.04 -16.59
C PRO A 78 -8.04 -5.01 -17.50
N LYS A 79 -9.26 -4.77 -16.98
CA LYS A 79 -10.50 -4.70 -17.77
C LYS A 79 -11.37 -3.52 -17.34
N GLY A 80 -11.94 -2.81 -18.31
CA GLY A 80 -12.97 -1.79 -18.10
C GLY A 80 -12.47 -0.40 -17.74
N LEU A 81 -11.17 -0.20 -17.49
CA LEU A 81 -10.58 1.10 -17.23
C LEU A 81 -10.11 1.76 -18.54
N ILE A 82 -10.64 2.94 -18.84
CA ILE A 82 -10.21 3.77 -19.97
C ILE A 82 -9.56 5.02 -19.39
N ILE A 83 -8.26 5.19 -19.64
CA ILE A 83 -7.52 6.39 -19.24
C ILE A 83 -7.21 7.20 -20.50
N GLN A 84 -7.79 8.39 -20.60
CA GLN A 84 -7.50 9.36 -21.65
C GLN A 84 -6.34 10.26 -21.22
N ARG A 85 -5.39 10.49 -22.14
CA ARG A 85 -4.26 11.38 -21.93
C ARG A 85 -4.54 12.69 -22.66
N ASP A 86 -4.47 13.79 -21.93
CA ASP A 86 -4.61 15.15 -22.45
C ASP A 86 -3.52 16.01 -21.82
N TYR A 87 -2.32 15.93 -22.41
CA TYR A 87 -1.11 16.53 -21.87
C TYR A 87 -0.77 17.81 -22.63
N ASP A 88 -0.44 18.87 -21.90
CA ASP A 88 0.20 20.06 -22.46
C ASP A 88 1.72 19.86 -22.47
N THR A 89 2.27 19.52 -23.64
CA THR A 89 3.71 19.28 -23.81
C THR A 89 4.57 20.52 -23.65
N SER A 90 3.98 21.71 -23.53
CA SER A 90 4.72 22.96 -23.29
C SER A 90 5.08 23.18 -21.81
N LEU A 91 4.53 22.36 -20.91
CA LEU A 91 4.82 22.46 -19.47
C LEU A 91 6.32 22.21 -19.19
N PRO A 92 6.95 23.09 -18.39
CA PRO A 92 8.35 22.93 -18.01
C PRO A 92 8.53 21.82 -16.96
N ASP A 93 9.78 21.44 -16.73
CA ASP A 93 10.12 20.61 -15.58
C ASP A 93 9.73 21.28 -14.26
N LEU A 94 9.26 20.48 -13.33
CA LEU A 94 8.86 20.89 -11.99
C LEU A 94 9.94 20.50 -10.98
N ILE A 95 9.98 21.20 -9.84
CA ILE A 95 10.80 20.78 -8.71
C ILE A 95 9.91 20.04 -7.71
N GLY A 96 10.15 18.76 -7.51
CA GLY A 96 9.32 17.93 -6.64
C GLY A 96 9.95 16.59 -6.29
N ASP A 97 9.24 15.83 -5.46
CA ASP A 97 9.59 14.45 -5.14
C ASP A 97 8.75 13.53 -6.02
N LYS A 98 9.41 12.91 -7.00
CA LYS A 98 8.78 12.08 -8.03
C LYS A 98 8.00 10.92 -7.42
N GLU A 99 8.58 10.23 -6.44
CA GLU A 99 7.98 9.04 -5.82
C GLU A 99 6.75 9.41 -4.99
N ARG A 100 6.79 10.52 -4.27
CA ARG A 100 5.61 11.01 -3.54
C ARG A 100 4.48 11.44 -4.46
N LEU A 101 4.78 12.08 -5.58
CA LEU A 101 3.76 12.45 -6.57
C LEU A 101 3.10 11.20 -7.15
N ILE A 102 3.87 10.14 -7.46
CA ILE A 102 3.31 8.87 -7.92
C ILE A 102 2.39 8.24 -6.86
N GLN A 103 2.70 8.39 -5.57
CA GLN A 103 1.91 7.78 -4.50
C GLN A 103 0.56 8.48 -4.24
N VAL A 104 0.49 9.80 -4.43
CA VAL A 104 -0.70 10.62 -4.12
C VAL A 104 -1.65 10.75 -5.31
N MET A 105 -1.15 10.60 -6.54
CA MET A 105 -1.92 10.68 -7.79
C MET A 105 -2.46 9.33 -8.22
#